data_AF-A0A8S8Z8S4-F1
#
_entry.id   AF-A0A8S8Z8S4-F1
#
_cell.length_a   1.000
_cell.length_b   1.000
_cell.length_c   1.000
_cell.angle_alpha   90.00
_cell.angle_beta   90.00
_cell.angle_gamma   90.00
#
_symmetry.space_group_name_H-M   'P 1'
#
loop_
_entity.id
_entity.type
_entity.pdbx_description
1 polymer ?
#
loop_
_entity_poly.entity_id
_entity_poly.type
_entity_poly.pdbx_seq_one_letter_code
_entity_poly.pdbx_strand_id
1 'polypeptide(L)' 'MVHSVESILGYLHEWYEPSPGDLVWTGTPEGVGAMNKGDLVECWMKNSEGEMVSVLNAKCVV' A
#
# COMPACT_ATOMS: atom_id res chain seq x y z
N MET A 1 7.46 9.01 0.39
CA MET A 1 6.32 9.19 1.32
C MET A 1 6.33 10.63 1.80
N VAL A 2 5.16 11.27 1.91
CA VAL A 2 5.04 12.63 2.48
C VAL A 2 5.12 12.58 4.01
N HIS A 3 4.53 11.55 4.62
CA HIS A 3 4.58 11.28 6.06
C HIS A 3 5.38 10.01 6.35
N SER A 4 6.12 9.98 7.46
CA SER A 4 6.78 8.76 7.92
C SER A 4 5.74 7.79 8.54
N VAL A 5 6.13 6.53 8.72
CA VAL A 5 5.26 5.53 9.35
C VAL A 5 4.91 5.95 10.78
N GLU A 6 5.89 6.45 11.53
CA GLU A 6 5.72 6.94 12.90
C GLU A 6 4.76 8.12 12.96
N SER A 7 4.84 9.04 12.00
CA SER A 7 3.90 10.18 11.91
C SER A 7 2.47 9.73 11.61
N ILE A 8 2.28 8.70 10.77
CA ILE A 8 0.95 8.14 10.49
C ILE A 8 0.38 7.48 11.73
N LEU A 9 1.17 6.65 12.42
CA LEU A 9 0.74 5.97 13.64
C LEU A 9 0.42 6.95 14.77
N GLY A 10 1.25 7.98 14.95
CA GLY A 10 1.00 9.05 15.92
C GLY A 10 -0.34 9.75 15.69
N TYR A 11 -0.66 10.08 14.44
CA TYR A 11 -1.95 10.67 14.09
C TYR A 11 -3.12 9.71 14.33
N LEU A 12 -2.96 8.42 14.02
CA LEU A 12 -4.00 7.42 14.29
C LEU A 12 -4.26 7.30 15.79
N HIS A 13 -3.24 7.25 16.65
CA HIS A 13 -3.44 7.18 18.10
C HIS A 13 -4.27 8.34 18.70
N GLU A 14 -4.24 9.53 18.09
CA GLU A 14 -5.05 10.67 18.55
C GLU A 14 -6.53 10.58 18.16
N TRP A 15 -6.88 9.76 17.15
CA TRP A 15 -8.21 9.66 16.57
C TRP A 15 -8.86 8.28 16.78
N TYR A 16 -8.14 7.23 16.40
CA TYR A 16 -8.50 5.83 16.53
C TYR A 16 -7.23 4.96 16.61
N GLU A 17 -6.95 4.43 17.81
CA GLU A 17 -5.78 3.58 18.04
C GLU A 17 -5.90 2.24 17.29
N PRO A 18 -4.92 1.89 16.42
CA PRO A 18 -4.89 0.59 15.77
C PRO A 18 -4.76 -0.54 16.79
N SER A 19 -5.52 -1.61 16.58
CA SER A 19 -5.46 -2.82 17.38
C SER A 19 -4.53 -3.87 16.73
N PRO A 20 -4.03 -4.85 17.51
CA PRO A 20 -3.27 -5.96 16.94
C PRO A 20 -4.02 -6.66 15.80
N GLY A 21 -3.40 -6.72 14.64
CA GLY A 21 -3.97 -7.31 13.42
C GLY A 21 -4.52 -6.28 12.42
N ASP A 22 -4.63 -5.02 12.79
CA ASP A 22 -5.03 -3.95 11.85
C ASP A 22 -3.95 -3.72 10.79
N LEU A 23 -4.40 -3.38 9.58
CA LEU A 23 -3.54 -3.10 8.43
C LEU A 23 -3.61 -1.60 8.09
N VAL A 24 -2.44 -0.94 8.08
CA VAL A 24 -2.31 0.49 7.77
C VAL A 24 -1.62 0.65 6.41
N TRP A 25 -2.32 1.23 5.44
CA TRP A 25 -1.75 1.58 4.13
C TRP A 25 -1.15 2.98 4.14
N THR A 26 0.14 3.06 3.80
CA THR A 26 0.97 4.28 3.91
C THR A 26 0.90 5.19 2.67
N GLY A 27 -0.01 4.87 1.75
CA GLY A 27 -0.20 5.59 0.49
C GLY A 27 0.48 4.91 -0.70
N THR A 28 0.41 5.58 -1.85
CA THR A 28 0.98 5.13 -3.13
C THR A 28 1.81 6.25 -3.75
N PRO A 29 2.87 5.96 -4.52
CA PRO A 29 3.56 6.97 -5.33
C PRO A 29 2.64 7.65 -6.35
N GLU A 30 3.16 8.66 -7.04
CA GLU A 30 2.49 9.25 -8.19
C GLU A 30 2.26 8.24 -9.32
N GLY A 31 1.32 8.55 -10.23
CA GLY A 31 1.00 7.69 -11.37
C GLY A 31 -0.27 6.84 -11.22
N VAL A 32 -1.14 7.16 -10.26
CA VAL A 32 -2.47 6.55 -10.16
C VAL A 32 -3.28 6.83 -11.44
N GLY A 33 -3.80 5.77 -12.06
CA GLY A 33 -4.59 5.84 -13.29
C GLY A 33 -5.85 4.99 -13.20
N ALA A 34 -6.81 5.26 -14.09
CA ALA A 34 -8.04 4.47 -14.19
C ALA A 34 -7.73 3.07 -14.73
N MET A 35 -8.41 2.05 -14.17
CA MET A 35 -8.38 0.68 -14.69
C MET A 35 -9.58 0.44 -15.59
N ASN A 36 -9.38 -0.34 -16.64
CA ASN A 36 -10.42 -0.80 -17.56
C ASN A 36 -10.56 -2.32 -17.50
N LYS A 37 -11.77 -2.81 -17.76
CA LYS A 37 -12.03 -4.24 -17.83
C LYS A 37 -11.09 -4.92 -18.83
N GLY A 38 -10.37 -5.94 -18.35
CA GLY A 38 -9.39 -6.68 -19.12
C GLY A 38 -7.94 -6.33 -18.78
N ASP A 39 -7.68 -5.18 -18.14
CA ASP A 39 -6.34 -4.74 -17.78
C ASP A 39 -5.66 -5.76 -16.84
N LEU A 40 -4.36 -5.96 -17.05
CA LEU A 40 -3.50 -6.74 -16.16
C LEU A 40 -2.80 -5.79 -15.20
N VAL A 41 -2.81 -6.14 -13.92
CA VAL A 41 -2.16 -5.38 -12.84
C VAL A 41 -1.07 -6.23 -12.23
N GLU A 42 0.15 -5.72 -12.28
CA GLU A 42 1.34 -6.32 -11.69
C GLU A 42 1.91 -5.36 -10.66
N CYS A 43 2.08 -5.84 -9.42
CA CYS A 43 2.69 -5.06 -8.35
C CYS A 43 3.65 -5.95 -7.56
N TRP A 44 4.67 -5.34 -6.98
CA TRP A 44 5.63 -6.02 -6.11
C TRP A 44 6.09 -5.11 -4.99
N MET A 45 6.61 -5.70 -3.92
CA MET A 45 7.27 -5.01 -2.83
C MET A 45 8.67 -5.59 -2.62
N LYS A 46 9.64 -4.71 -2.38
CA LYS A 46 11.00 -5.10 -2.00
C LYS A 46 11.29 -4.72 -0.56
N ASN A 47 12.10 -5.51 0.12
CA ASN A 47 12.66 -5.14 1.42
C ASN A 47 13.84 -4.16 1.24
N SER A 48 14.44 -3.74 2.36
CA SER A 48 15.61 -2.84 2.38
C SER A 48 16.86 -3.43 1.72
N GLU A 49 16.94 -4.75 1.59
CA GLU A 49 18.03 -5.47 0.92
C GLU A 49 17.81 -5.61 -0.59
N GLY A 50 16.66 -5.15 -1.09
CA GLY A 50 16.30 -5.18 -2.50
C GLY A 50 15.63 -6.48 -2.97
N GLU A 51 15.40 -7.42 -2.05
CA GLU A 51 14.75 -8.70 -2.33
C GLU A 51 13.24 -8.51 -2.47
N MET A 52 12.62 -9.17 -3.46
CA MET A 52 11.17 -9.14 -3.62
C MET A 52 10.50 -10.01 -2.55
N VAL A 53 9.67 -9.39 -1.70
CA VAL A 53 8.99 -10.03 -0.57
C VAL A 53 7.49 -10.18 -0.73
N SER A 54 6.89 -9.50 -1.71
CA SER A 54 5.47 -9.62 -2.03
C SER A 54 5.23 -9.35 -3.51
N VAL A 55 4.25 -10.04 -4.09
CA VAL A 55 3.83 -9.92 -5.49
C VAL A 55 2.31 -9.99 -5.56
N LEU A 56 1.72 -9.12 -6.38
CA LEU A 56 0.32 -9.15 -6.76
C LEU A 56 0.23 -9.21 -8.29
N ASN A 57 -0.43 -10.24 -8.80
CA ASN A 57 -0.81 -10.34 -10.21
C ASN A 57 -2.33 -10.46 -10.29
N ALA A 58 -2.98 -9.50 -10.94
CA ALA A 58 -4.43 -9.42 -11.00
C ALA A 58 -4.92 -9.04 -12.40
N LYS A 59 -6.20 -9.30 -12.67
CA LYS A 59 -6.90 -8.85 -13.87
C LYS A 59 -8.11 -8.04 -13.47
N CYS A 60 -8.27 -6.86 -14.06
CA CYS A 60 -9.47 -6.06 -13.91
C CYS A 60 -10.65 -6.77 -14.59
N VAL A 61 -11.69 -7.10 -13.81
CA VAL A 61 -12.87 -7.84 -14.30
C VAL A 61 -14.13 -6.99 -14.38
N VAL A 62 -14.11 -5.80 -13.79
CA VAL A 62 -15.23 -4.83 -13.76
C VAL A 62 -14.95 -3.64 -14.66
#